data_AF-A0A8J4WR43-F1
#
_entry.id   AF-A0A8J4WR43-F1
#
_cell.length_a   1.000
_cell.length_b   1.000
_cell.length_c   1.000
_cell.angle_alpha   90.00
_cell.angle_beta   90.00
_cell.angle_gamma   90.00
#
_symmetry.space_group_name_H-M   'P 1'
#
loop_
_entity.id
_entity.type
_entity.pdbx_description
1 polymer ?
#
loop_
_entity_poly.entity_id
_entity_poly.type
_entity_poly.pdbx_seq_one_letter_code
_entity_poly.pdbx_strand_id
1 'polypeptide(L)' 'GARNLNPLPYHAEYMGHKLHFDQNEKFVMFRVTNVLAIDGFSKKIVSHSTMPIKNNLSIYEDVF' A
#
# COMPACT_ATOMS: atom_id res chain seq x y z
N GLY A 1 -11.24 11.23 -18.97
CA GLY A 1 -11.12 11.13 -17.51
C GLY A 1 -9.65 10.99 -17.17
N ALA A 2 -9.11 11.85 -16.31
CA ALA A 2 -7.69 11.81 -15.95
C ALA A 2 -7.35 10.49 -15.25
N ARG A 3 -6.30 9.80 -15.71
CA ARG A 3 -5.72 8.67 -14.98
C ARG A 3 -4.85 9.25 -13.86
N ASN A 4 -5.26 9.01 -12.61
CA ASN A 4 -4.40 9.31 -11.46
C ASN A 4 -3.30 8.24 -11.42
N LEU A 5 -2.14 8.59 -11.96
CA LEU A 5 -0.92 7.78 -11.84
C LEU A 5 -0.18 8.21 -10.58
N ASN A 6 0.49 7.28 -9.91
CA ASN A 6 1.42 7.64 -8.85
C ASN A 6 2.54 8.51 -9.47
N PRO A 7 2.75 9.77 -9.03
CA PRO A 7 3.84 10.60 -9.54
C PRO A 7 5.21 10.08 -9.14
N LEU A 8 5.28 9.22 -8.12
CA LEU A 8 6.53 8.65 -7.61
C LEU A 8 6.83 7.29 -8.27
N PRO A 9 7.96 7.15 -8.99
CA PRO A 9 8.38 5.87 -9.54
C PRO A 9 8.81 4.91 -8.44
N TYR A 10 8.62 3.61 -8.67
CA TYR A 10 9.09 2.58 -7.75
C TYR A 10 10.62 2.58 -7.62
N HIS A 11 11.12 2.59 -6.39
CA HIS A 11 12.53 2.44 -6.07
C HIS A 11 12.78 1.12 -5.31
N ALA A 12 13.71 0.31 -5.82
CA ALA A 12 14.12 -0.93 -5.17
C ALA A 12 15.37 -0.66 -4.32
N GLU A 13 15.27 -0.80 -3.00
CA GLU A 13 16.40 -0.55 -2.09
C GLU A 13 17.53 -1.58 -2.24
N TYR A 14 17.21 -2.80 -2.71
CA TYR A 14 18.18 -3.88 -2.89
C TYR A 14 17.72 -4.90 -3.94
N MET A 15 18.63 -5.78 -4.38
CA MET A 15 18.33 -6.81 -5.38
C MET A 15 17.25 -7.79 -4.88
N GLY A 16 16.14 -7.87 -5.63
CA GLY A 16 15.02 -8.73 -5.28
C GLY A 16 13.96 -8.07 -4.41
N HIS A 17 14.18 -6.83 -3.94
CA HIS A 17 13.16 -6.02 -3.30
C HIS A 17 11.93 -5.94 -4.21
N LYS A 18 10.75 -6.23 -3.64
CA LYS A 18 9.46 -6.16 -4.34
C LYS A 18 8.43 -5.65 -3.35
N LEU A 19 7.78 -4.53 -3.62
CA LEU A 19 6.72 -4.06 -2.75
C LEU A 19 5.39 -4.73 -3.13
N HIS A 20 4.79 -5.45 -2.18
CA HIS A 20 3.48 -6.08 -2.36
C HIS A 20 2.45 -5.36 -1.49
N PHE A 21 1.38 -4.85 -2.10
CA PHE A 21 0.27 -4.23 -1.40
C PHE A 21 -0.85 -5.24 -1.20
N ASP A 22 -1.24 -5.46 0.05
CA ASP A 22 -2.38 -6.30 0.43
C ASP A 22 -3.47 -5.44 1.07
N GLN A 23 -4.71 -5.61 0.63
CA GLN A 23 -5.86 -4.90 1.21
C GLN A 23 -6.60 -5.87 2.14
N ASN A 24 -6.50 -5.64 3.45
CA ASN A 24 -7.12 -6.50 4.43
C ASN A 24 -8.62 -6.27 4.51
N GLU A 25 -9.41 -7.26 4.11
CA GLU A 25 -10.88 -7.20 4.12
C GLU A 25 -11.49 -7.42 5.52
N LYS A 26 -10.73 -7.84 6.53
CA LYS A 26 -11.26 -8.12 7.87
C LYS A 26 -11.87 -6.90 8.56
N PHE A 27 -11.35 -5.69 8.26
CA PHE A 27 -11.85 -4.45 8.83
C PHE A 27 -13.02 -3.83 8.05
N VAL A 28 -13.48 -4.49 6.97
CA VAL A 28 -14.61 -4.02 6.16
C VAL A 28 -15.89 -3.91 7.00
N MET A 29 -16.06 -4.76 8.02
CA MET A 29 -17.20 -4.72 8.94
C MET A 29 -17.29 -3.41 9.74
N PHE A 30 -16.15 -2.72 9.91
CA PHE A 30 -16.07 -1.41 10.57
C PHE A 30 -16.05 -0.25 9.59
N ARG A 31 -16.29 -0.52 8.29
CA ARG A 31 -16.13 0.46 7.20
C ARG A 31 -14.72 1.06 7.19
N VAL A 32 -13.72 0.26 7.48
CA VAL A 32 -12.31 0.68 7.46
C VAL A 32 -11.58 -0.09 6.38
N THR A 33 -10.82 0.63 5.57
CA THR A 33 -9.84 0.06 4.63
C THR A 33 -8.48 0.08 5.30
N ASN A 34 -7.88 -1.09 5.46
CA ASN A 34 -6.50 -1.23 5.91
C ASN A 34 -5.68 -1.83 4.76
N VAL A 35 -4.58 -1.18 4.42
CA VAL A 35 -3.64 -1.62 3.39
C VAL A 35 -2.29 -1.86 4.04
N LEU A 36 -1.69 -3.00 3.75
CA LEU A 36 -0.36 -3.38 4.22
C LEU A 36 0.60 -3.38 3.02
N ALA A 37 1.78 -2.82 3.22
CA ALA A 37 2.91 -3.09 2.34
C ALA A 37 3.80 -4.16 2.95
N ILE A 38 4.10 -5.14 2.11
CA ILE A 38 4.89 -6.30 2.46
C ILE A 38 6.07 -6.32 1.51
N ASP A 39 7.27 -6.44 2.07
CA ASP A 39 8.45 -6.72 1.28
C ASP A 39 8.37 -8.17 0.77
N GLY A 40 8.28 -8.31 -0.54
CA GLY A 40 8.11 -9.56 -1.25
C GLY A 40 9.30 -10.51 -1.12
N PHE A 41 10.49 -10.00 -0.79
CA PHE A 41 11.69 -10.82 -0.55
C PHE A 41 11.74 -11.32 0.90
N SER A 42 11.73 -10.42 1.89
CA SER A 42 11.82 -10.82 3.31
C SER A 42 10.50 -11.28 3.94
N LYS A 43 9.36 -11.04 3.28
CA LYS A 43 7.98 -11.24 3.78
C LYS A 43 7.62 -10.39 5.00
N LYS A 44 8.43 -9.39 5.36
CA LYS A 44 8.14 -8.48 6.46
C LYS A 44 7.12 -7.42 6.03
N ILE A 45 6.28 -7.00 6.96
CA ILE A 45 5.45 -5.80 6.81
C ILE A 45 6.38 -4.60 6.95
N VAL A 46 6.40 -3.73 5.93
CA VAL A 46 7.29 -2.55 5.90
C VAL A 46 6.54 -1.26 6.23
N SER A 47 5.25 -1.18 5.89
CA SER A 47 4.40 -0.03 6.18
C SER A 47 2.92 -0.42 6.10
N HIS A 48 2.03 0.44 6.60
CA HIS A 48 0.58 0.24 6.55
C HIS A 48 -0.15 1.58 6.52
N SER A 49 -1.35 1.60 5.94
CA SER A 49 -2.27 2.73 5.99
C SER A 49 -3.68 2.27 6.37
N THR A 50 -4.36 3.06 7.19
CA THR A 50 -5.72 2.78 7.67
C THR A 50 -6.59 3.99 7.43
N MET A 51 -7.72 3.81 6.75
CA MET A 51 -8.62 4.90 6.38
C MET A 51 -10.09 4.46 6.39
N PRO A 52 -11.02 5.36 6.75
CA PRO A 52 -12.46 5.05 6.76
C PRO A 52 -13.04 4.93 5.35
N ILE A 53 -12.47 5.61 4.35
CA ILE A 53 -12.86 5.51 2.94
C ILE A 53 -11.59 5.35 2.13
N LYS A 54 -11.58 4.40 1.18
CA LYS A 54 -10.43 4.13 0.34
C LYS A 54 -10.05 5.37 -0.48
N ASN A 55 -8.84 5.87 -0.25
CA ASN A 55 -8.20 6.91 -1.05
C ASN A 55 -6.84 6.40 -1.55
N ASN A 56 -6.74 6.16 -2.85
CA ASN A 56 -5.51 5.63 -3.44
C ASN A 56 -4.32 6.59 -3.28
N LEU A 57 -4.55 7.91 -3.28
CA LEU A 57 -3.46 8.89 -3.11
C LEU A 57 -2.84 8.77 -1.73
N SER A 58 -3.66 8.74 -0.68
CA SER A 58 -3.20 8.56 0.70
C SER A 58 -2.53 7.20 0.91
N ILE A 59 -3.01 6.13 0.25
CA ILE A 59 -2.32 4.82 0.30
C ILE A 59 -0.91 4.94 -0.28
N TYR A 60 -0.72 5.62 -1.40
CA TYR A 60 0.62 5.79 -1.97
C TYR A 60 1.49 6.71 -1.10
N GLU A 61 0.95 7.76 -0.51
CA GLU A 61 1.72 8.68 0.37
C GLU A 61 2.15 8.05 1.70
N ASP A 62 1.28 7.23 2.32
CA ASP A 62 1.53 6.67 3.65
C ASP A 62 2.41 5.42 3.61
N VAL A 63 2.42 4.72 2.47
CA VAL A 63 2.97 3.37 2.35
C VAL A 63 4.21 3.32 1.44
N PHE A 64 4.36 4.27 0.52
CA PHE A 64 5.43 4.36 -0.48
C PHE A 64 6.42 5.48 -0.13
#